data_AF-J7RHX4-F1
#
_entry.id   AF-J7RHX4-F1
#
_cell.length_a   1.000
_cell.length_b   1.000
_cell.length_c   1.000
_cell.angle_alpha   90.00
_cell.angle_beta   90.00
_cell.angle_gamma   90.00
#
_symmetry.space_group_name_H-M   'P 1'
#
loop_
_entity.id
_entity.type
_entity.pdbx_description
1 polymer ?
#
loop_
_entity_poly.entity_id
_entity_poly.type
_entity_poly.pdbx_seq_one_letter_code
_entity_poly.pdbx_strand_id
1 'polypeptide(L)'
;MKLLISTLTLLLSTKDAAAKVINWNDYDAFPQQVLKPHNVEPPHLVQNFQKRGQSTMGRITCANENFILSSSNDLKSIEHCHEIVGDLIVTSTFDSPVLDLYNLQTLKGNFVIEDCQSLIRLSAPQLENVQGDFTLSSLTSLVTVELPTISHVNSLTWKVLPILSQADLPKDIIVDKNIIISDTSLSNINDFQSIKDVEIFNVNNNRFLETIKTNVETVRGQLSIHANSRELELEMPYLQNAENLTVRDTRSVWLPNLQRVNTNMEFIENLFADLDLSSLKFVGGTLGIIDNSNLHNLDFNNVTEVQGGLMVTNNINMEKIDCFKSLKLVGGAIYFEGTFTDTDFPYLRLVKGSAFVKTTSNDMNCNKWVRPQNGRSIVRGGKIQCTASKKQNSISLDENGSVTETSERDISIPKVVLSNYASKLTYRNWVATGLSLVAVALLHNFV
;
A
#
# COMPACT_ATOMS: atom_id res chain seq x y z
N MET A 1 -49.14 3.15 -15.61
CA MET A 1 -50.42 3.25 -16.33
C MET A 1 -50.47 2.09 -17.32
N LYS A 2 -51.46 1.20 -17.19
CA LYS A 2 -51.73 -0.02 -17.98
C LYS A 2 -51.74 0.28 -19.50
N LEU A 3 -51.52 -0.62 -20.49
CA LEU A 3 -51.87 -2.04 -20.69
C LEU A 3 -51.31 -2.45 -22.08
N LEU A 4 -51.04 -3.76 -22.33
CA LEU A 4 -51.39 -4.58 -23.52
C LEU A 4 -50.38 -5.76 -23.71
N ILE A 5 -50.75 -7.03 -23.41
CA ILE A 5 -51.24 -8.13 -24.32
C ILE A 5 -50.07 -8.74 -25.15
N SER A 6 -49.79 -10.05 -25.30
CA SER A 6 -50.45 -11.34 -25.03
C SER A 6 -49.48 -12.54 -25.20
N THR A 7 -49.74 -13.62 -24.44
CA THR A 7 -49.70 -15.07 -24.77
C THR A 7 -48.54 -15.72 -25.57
N LEU A 8 -47.87 -16.71 -24.94
CA LEU A 8 -47.64 -18.05 -25.53
C LEU A 8 -47.41 -19.11 -24.42
N THR A 9 -47.89 -20.32 -24.67
CA THR A 9 -48.07 -21.43 -23.70
C THR A 9 -47.04 -22.55 -23.91
N LEU A 10 -46.74 -23.28 -22.83
CA LEU A 10 -46.37 -24.72 -22.73
C LEU A 10 -44.95 -25.19 -23.12
N LEU A 11 -44.17 -25.63 -22.11
CA LEU A 11 -43.85 -27.05 -21.81
C LEU A 11 -42.64 -27.14 -20.85
N LEU A 12 -42.86 -27.58 -19.60
CA LEU A 12 -41.77 -28.01 -18.72
C LEU A 12 -42.02 -29.44 -18.22
N SER A 13 -41.14 -30.32 -18.72
CA SER A 13 -40.33 -31.34 -18.05
C SER A 13 -40.95 -32.20 -16.95
N THR A 14 -40.81 -33.51 -17.20
CA THR A 14 -41.24 -34.66 -16.44
C THR A 14 -40.33 -35.02 -15.24
N LYS A 15 -41.00 -35.37 -14.14
CA LYS A 15 -40.85 -36.55 -13.23
C LYS A 15 -39.52 -36.91 -12.53
N ASP A 16 -39.71 -37.06 -11.21
CA ASP A 16 -38.94 -37.73 -10.16
C ASP A 16 -38.51 -39.19 -10.44
N ALA A 17 -37.40 -39.60 -9.81
CA ALA A 17 -37.30 -40.91 -9.14
C ALA A 17 -36.22 -40.88 -8.03
N ALA A 18 -36.61 -41.38 -6.85
CA ALA A 18 -35.91 -41.29 -5.57
C ALA A 18 -34.71 -42.25 -5.40
N ALA A 19 -33.78 -41.80 -4.56
CA ALA A 19 -32.55 -42.46 -4.14
C ALA A 19 -32.80 -43.67 -3.22
N LYS A 20 -31.98 -44.72 -3.41
CA LYS A 20 -31.89 -45.90 -2.53
C LYS A 20 -30.49 -45.95 -1.95
N VAL A 21 -30.38 -45.62 -0.66
CA VAL A 21 -29.16 -45.75 0.15
C VAL A 21 -29.03 -47.21 0.58
N ILE A 22 -27.88 -47.83 0.32
CA ILE A 22 -27.52 -49.14 0.86
C ILE A 22 -26.19 -48.99 1.59
N ASN A 23 -26.24 -49.32 2.88
CA ASN A 23 -25.14 -49.32 3.83
C ASN A 23 -24.59 -50.75 3.90
N TRP A 24 -23.27 -50.93 3.80
CA TRP A 24 -22.58 -52.19 4.07
C TRP A 24 -21.37 -51.91 4.95
N ASN A 25 -21.60 -52.00 6.27
CA ASN A 25 -20.58 -52.39 7.24
C ASN A 25 -20.66 -53.92 7.41
N ASP A 26 -19.54 -54.48 7.86
CA ASP A 26 -19.28 -55.88 8.25
C ASP A 26 -18.63 -56.72 7.15
N TYR A 27 -17.30 -56.81 7.21
CA TYR A 27 -16.61 -58.09 7.11
C TYR A 27 -15.39 -58.14 8.02
N ASP A 28 -15.37 -59.22 8.80
CA ASP A 28 -14.53 -59.57 9.92
C ASP A 28 -13.04 -59.78 9.63
N ALA A 29 -12.31 -59.68 10.74
CA ALA A 29 -10.91 -59.96 10.97
C ALA A 29 -10.46 -61.37 10.52
N PHE A 30 -9.25 -61.45 9.96
CA PHE A 30 -8.41 -62.65 10.03
C PHE A 30 -6.93 -62.29 10.31
N PRO A 31 -6.19 -63.17 11.02
CA PRO A 31 -5.11 -62.78 11.92
C PRO A 31 -3.73 -62.63 11.28
N GLN A 32 -2.93 -61.75 11.87
CA GLN A 32 -1.49 -61.66 11.64
C GLN A 32 -0.79 -62.93 12.14
N GLN A 33 -0.01 -63.57 11.27
CA GLN A 33 1.05 -64.50 11.68
C GLN A 33 2.41 -63.93 11.29
N VAL A 34 3.20 -63.70 12.33
CA VAL A 34 4.62 -63.36 12.29
C VAL A 34 5.41 -64.63 11.97
N LEU A 35 6.14 -64.64 10.86
CA LEU A 35 7.15 -65.66 10.57
C LEU A 35 8.54 -65.04 10.63
N LYS A 36 9.38 -65.60 11.51
CA LYS A 36 10.79 -65.28 11.71
C LYS A 36 11.64 -65.78 10.52
N PRO A 37 12.79 -65.14 10.22
CA PRO A 37 13.57 -65.44 9.03
C PRO A 37 14.32 -66.77 9.14
N HIS A 38 14.38 -67.52 8.03
CA HIS A 38 15.32 -68.61 7.83
C HIS A 38 16.45 -68.14 6.90
N ASN A 39 17.66 -68.09 7.46
CA ASN A 39 18.91 -67.99 6.72
C ASN A 39 19.12 -69.28 5.93
N VAL A 40 19.16 -69.16 4.60
CA VAL A 40 19.78 -70.16 3.72
C VAL A 40 20.55 -69.38 2.64
N GLU A 41 21.87 -69.38 2.75
CA GLU A 41 22.79 -69.01 1.68
C GLU A 41 22.96 -70.19 0.72
N PRO A 42 22.87 -69.96 -0.60
CA PRO A 42 23.57 -70.78 -1.58
C PRO A 42 24.36 -69.94 -2.60
N PRO A 43 25.26 -70.57 -3.37
CA PRO A 43 26.60 -70.06 -3.63
C PRO A 43 26.70 -69.10 -4.82
N HIS A 44 27.76 -68.31 -4.79
CA HIS A 44 28.22 -67.39 -5.83
C HIS A 44 28.20 -68.01 -7.23
N LEU A 45 27.31 -67.48 -8.08
CA LEU A 45 27.45 -67.51 -9.53
C LEU A 45 27.47 -66.07 -10.04
N VAL A 46 28.66 -65.66 -10.48
CA VAL A 46 28.89 -64.38 -11.15
C VAL A 46 28.19 -64.44 -12.50
N GLN A 47 27.08 -63.71 -12.64
CA GLN A 47 26.53 -63.34 -13.93
C GLN A 47 26.34 -61.82 -13.95
N ASN A 48 27.06 -61.19 -14.87
CA ASN A 48 26.99 -59.76 -15.17
C ASN A 48 25.59 -59.40 -15.67
N PHE A 49 24.71 -59.01 -14.75
CA PHE A 49 23.54 -58.22 -15.09
C PHE A 49 23.93 -56.75 -15.01
N GLN A 50 24.01 -56.10 -16.17
CA GLN A 50 23.93 -54.65 -16.28
C GLN A 50 22.70 -54.19 -15.50
N LYS A 51 22.92 -53.55 -14.35
CA LYS A 51 21.90 -52.72 -13.72
C LYS A 51 21.59 -51.60 -14.71
N ARG A 52 20.51 -51.74 -15.47
CA ARG A 52 19.76 -50.59 -15.97
C ARG A 52 19.42 -49.76 -14.74
N GLY A 53 20.16 -48.66 -14.56
CA GLY A 53 19.82 -47.65 -13.58
C GLY A 53 18.36 -47.25 -13.81
N GLN A 54 17.57 -47.32 -12.74
CA GLN A 54 16.35 -46.54 -12.67
C GLN A 54 16.77 -45.08 -12.83
N SER A 55 16.39 -44.50 -13.96
CA SER A 55 16.45 -43.07 -14.22
C SER A 55 15.59 -42.37 -13.18
N THR A 56 16.18 -41.94 -12.07
CA THR A 56 15.73 -40.71 -11.43
C THR A 56 15.88 -39.63 -12.50
N MET A 57 14.79 -39.04 -12.99
CA MET A 57 14.89 -37.79 -13.76
C MET A 57 15.61 -36.79 -12.85
N GLY A 58 16.93 -36.66 -13.03
CA GLY A 58 17.73 -35.75 -12.24
C GLY A 58 17.34 -34.34 -12.61
N ARG A 59 17.05 -33.50 -11.60
CA ARG A 59 16.98 -32.05 -11.80
C ARG A 59 18.25 -31.60 -12.51
N ILE A 60 18.10 -31.01 -13.69
CA ILE A 60 19.24 -30.55 -14.49
C ILE A 60 19.59 -29.14 -14.03
N THR A 61 20.81 -28.95 -13.54
CA THR A 61 21.33 -27.65 -13.13
C THR A 61 22.19 -27.06 -14.24
N CYS A 62 21.92 -25.82 -14.60
CA CYS A 62 22.68 -25.03 -15.56
C CYS A 62 23.36 -23.89 -14.81
N ALA A 63 24.69 -23.77 -14.96
CA ALA A 63 25.48 -22.78 -14.22
C ALA A 63 26.24 -21.86 -15.17
N ASN A 64 26.04 -20.56 -15.01
CA ASN A 64 26.77 -19.49 -15.68
C ASN A 64 26.66 -18.23 -14.81
N GLU A 65 27.49 -17.22 -15.01
CA GLU A 65 27.28 -15.95 -14.30
C GLU A 65 25.97 -15.29 -14.73
N ASN A 66 25.74 -15.23 -16.04
CA ASN A 66 24.55 -14.64 -16.66
C ASN A 66 24.00 -15.51 -17.79
N PHE A 67 22.69 -15.74 -17.78
CA PHE A 67 21.91 -16.30 -18.88
C PHE A 67 21.17 -15.16 -19.57
N ILE A 68 21.64 -14.76 -20.76
CA ILE A 68 21.09 -13.63 -21.50
C ILE A 68 20.15 -14.15 -22.58
N LEU A 69 18.89 -13.73 -22.52
CA LEU A 69 17.87 -14.03 -23.52
C LEU A 69 17.63 -12.78 -24.37
N SER A 70 18.18 -12.79 -25.57
CA SER A 70 18.04 -11.70 -26.56
C SER A 70 17.10 -12.04 -27.69
N SER A 71 16.71 -13.31 -27.83
CA SER A 71 15.76 -13.82 -28.80
C SER A 71 15.08 -15.09 -28.28
N SER A 72 13.97 -15.46 -28.91
CA SER A 72 13.27 -16.72 -28.69
C SER A 72 14.14 -17.97 -28.90
N ASN A 73 15.17 -17.88 -29.74
CA ASN A 73 16.08 -19.00 -29.96
C ASN A 73 17.00 -19.25 -28.76
N ASP A 74 17.29 -18.22 -27.95
CA ASP A 74 18.13 -18.34 -26.76
C ASP A 74 17.45 -19.18 -25.66
N LEU A 75 16.12 -19.28 -25.68
CA LEU A 75 15.36 -20.14 -24.76
C LEU A 75 15.78 -21.62 -24.85
N LYS A 76 16.22 -22.08 -26.02
CA LYS A 76 16.70 -23.45 -26.21
C LYS A 76 17.93 -23.77 -25.34
N SER A 77 18.70 -22.75 -24.98
CA SER A 77 19.86 -22.91 -24.11
C SER A 77 19.49 -23.23 -22.66
N ILE A 78 18.25 -22.92 -22.25
CA ILE A 78 17.77 -23.11 -20.88
C ILE A 78 16.55 -24.04 -20.77
N GLU A 79 15.96 -24.46 -21.90
CA GLU A 79 14.70 -25.25 -21.92
C GLU A 79 14.78 -26.56 -21.12
N HIS A 80 15.97 -27.12 -20.97
CA HIS A 80 16.22 -28.37 -20.26
C HIS A 80 16.60 -28.17 -18.78
N CYS A 81 16.85 -26.94 -18.36
CA CYS A 81 17.30 -26.58 -17.02
C CYS A 81 16.10 -26.56 -16.06
N HIS A 82 16.23 -27.29 -14.95
CA HIS A 82 15.30 -27.22 -13.82
C HIS A 82 15.80 -26.24 -12.76
N GLU A 83 17.12 -26.10 -12.65
CA GLU A 83 17.78 -25.14 -11.77
C GLU A 83 18.76 -24.30 -12.58
N ILE A 84 18.74 -22.99 -12.39
CA ILE A 84 19.75 -22.07 -12.92
C ILE A 84 20.56 -21.53 -11.75
N VAL A 85 21.88 -21.56 -11.86
CA VAL A 85 22.82 -20.86 -10.98
C VAL A 85 23.42 -19.72 -11.76
N GLY A 86 23.15 -18.48 -11.31
CA GLY A 86 23.42 -17.26 -12.06
C GLY A 86 22.16 -16.43 -12.30
N ASP A 87 22.34 -15.28 -12.92
CA ASP A 87 21.25 -14.36 -13.24
C ASP A 87 20.58 -14.75 -14.56
N LEU A 88 19.26 -14.57 -14.66
CA LEU A 88 18.49 -14.72 -15.88
C LEU A 88 18.03 -13.34 -16.34
N ILE A 89 18.59 -12.88 -17.47
CA ILE A 89 18.40 -11.52 -17.98
C ILE A 89 17.75 -11.58 -19.35
N VAL A 90 16.56 -11.03 -19.47
CA VAL A 90 15.83 -10.89 -20.73
C VAL A 90 16.01 -9.46 -21.21
N THR A 91 16.63 -9.33 -22.38
CA THR A 91 17.06 -8.03 -22.90
C THR A 91 15.99 -7.38 -23.79
N SER A 92 16.13 -6.08 -24.03
CA SER A 92 15.23 -5.29 -24.88
C SER A 92 15.05 -5.81 -26.31
N THR A 93 15.97 -6.65 -26.80
CA THR A 93 15.90 -7.23 -28.15
C THR A 93 15.06 -8.51 -28.22
N PHE A 94 14.56 -9.03 -27.10
CA PHE A 94 13.78 -10.27 -27.07
C PHE A 94 12.57 -10.18 -28.02
N ASP A 95 12.46 -11.13 -28.94
CA ASP A 95 11.62 -11.03 -30.13
C ASP A 95 10.32 -11.83 -30.05
N SER A 96 10.02 -12.45 -28.90
CA SER A 96 8.81 -13.24 -28.70
C SER A 96 7.79 -12.52 -27.82
N PRO A 97 6.48 -12.60 -28.15
CA PRO A 97 5.42 -12.07 -27.31
C PRO A 97 5.19 -12.89 -26.03
N VAL A 98 5.76 -14.09 -25.94
CA VAL A 98 5.64 -14.96 -24.78
C VAL A 98 7.02 -15.40 -24.33
N LEU A 99 7.27 -15.25 -23.03
CA LEU A 99 8.39 -15.87 -22.33
C LEU A 99 7.83 -17.01 -21.48
N ASP A 100 8.13 -18.24 -21.87
CA ASP A 100 7.68 -19.44 -21.16
C ASP A 100 8.90 -20.21 -20.62
N LEU A 101 8.96 -20.31 -19.29
CA LEU A 101 10.03 -20.97 -18.52
C LEU A 101 9.48 -22.25 -17.87
N TYR A 102 8.80 -23.08 -18.67
CA TYR A 102 7.99 -24.21 -18.19
C TYR A 102 8.72 -25.16 -17.23
N ASN A 103 9.99 -25.50 -17.50
CA ASN A 103 10.76 -26.47 -16.72
C ASN A 103 11.51 -25.86 -15.53
N LEU A 104 11.65 -24.53 -15.47
CA LEU A 104 12.48 -23.88 -14.47
C LEU A 104 11.78 -23.91 -13.10
N GLN A 105 12.43 -24.51 -12.11
CA GLN A 105 11.95 -24.64 -10.73
C GLN A 105 12.68 -23.71 -9.77
N THR A 106 13.97 -23.48 -9.99
CA THR A 106 14.79 -22.66 -9.08
C THR A 106 15.77 -21.80 -9.86
N LEU A 107 15.84 -20.52 -9.50
CA LEU A 107 16.83 -19.58 -9.97
C LEU A 107 17.67 -19.08 -8.79
N LYS A 108 18.96 -19.42 -8.77
CA LYS A 108 19.93 -18.97 -7.76
C LYS A 108 20.64 -17.70 -8.22
N GLY A 109 19.86 -16.67 -8.49
CA GLY A 109 20.29 -15.37 -8.98
C GLY A 109 19.09 -14.46 -9.21
N ASN A 110 19.31 -13.34 -9.88
CA ASN A 110 18.28 -12.37 -10.22
C ASN A 110 17.50 -12.78 -11.47
N PHE A 111 16.19 -12.53 -11.49
CA PHE A 111 15.37 -12.63 -12.69
C PHE A 111 15.03 -11.22 -13.17
N VAL A 112 15.61 -10.79 -14.28
CA VAL A 112 15.51 -9.42 -14.78
C VAL A 112 14.92 -9.41 -16.18
N ILE A 113 13.82 -8.68 -16.37
CA ILE A 113 13.22 -8.42 -17.68
C ILE A 113 13.04 -6.92 -17.84
N GLU A 114 13.78 -6.34 -18.78
CA GLU A 114 13.83 -4.89 -18.97
C GLU A 114 13.62 -4.51 -20.43
N ASP A 115 12.79 -3.49 -20.65
CA ASP A 115 12.60 -2.83 -21.94
C ASP A 115 12.10 -3.75 -23.08
N CYS A 116 11.54 -4.93 -22.77
CA CYS A 116 10.98 -5.85 -23.77
C CYS A 116 9.58 -5.39 -24.23
N GLN A 117 9.52 -4.55 -25.26
CA GLN A 117 8.27 -3.99 -25.78
C GLN A 117 7.39 -4.99 -26.55
N SER A 118 7.95 -6.13 -26.95
CA SER A 118 7.22 -7.21 -27.62
C SER A 118 6.52 -8.15 -26.64
N LEU A 119 7.00 -8.22 -25.40
CA LEU A 119 6.58 -9.23 -24.43
C LEU A 119 5.18 -8.92 -23.89
N ILE A 120 4.25 -9.85 -24.11
CA ILE A 120 2.85 -9.75 -23.70
C ILE A 120 2.57 -10.63 -22.48
N ARG A 121 3.21 -11.80 -22.38
CA ARG A 121 2.98 -12.76 -21.31
C ARG A 121 4.29 -13.36 -20.79
N LEU A 122 4.44 -13.37 -19.48
CA LEU A 122 5.44 -14.15 -18.75
C LEU A 122 4.78 -15.36 -18.10
N SER A 123 5.35 -16.54 -18.27
CA SER A 123 4.85 -17.81 -17.74
C SER A 123 5.99 -18.65 -17.19
N ALA A 124 5.94 -18.98 -15.91
CA ALA A 124 6.85 -19.94 -15.29
C ALA A 124 6.07 -20.82 -14.30
N PRO A 125 5.26 -21.77 -14.80
CA PRO A 125 4.30 -22.53 -13.99
C PRO A 125 4.93 -23.46 -12.95
N GLN A 126 6.24 -23.72 -13.05
CA GLN A 126 6.98 -24.59 -12.13
C GLN A 126 7.99 -23.82 -11.26
N LEU A 127 8.12 -22.49 -11.43
CA LEU A 127 9.14 -21.71 -10.75
C LEU A 127 8.77 -21.53 -9.27
N GLU A 128 9.47 -22.25 -8.41
CA GLU A 128 9.22 -22.28 -6.96
C GLU A 128 10.04 -21.21 -6.20
N ASN A 129 11.26 -20.90 -6.66
CA ASN A 129 12.18 -20.03 -5.92
C ASN A 129 13.06 -19.18 -6.84
N VAL A 130 13.12 -17.88 -6.55
CA VAL A 130 14.14 -16.95 -7.05
C VAL A 130 14.94 -16.45 -5.84
N GLN A 131 16.20 -16.85 -5.73
CA GLN A 131 17.01 -16.44 -4.58
C GLN A 131 17.39 -14.96 -4.61
N GLY A 132 17.45 -14.36 -5.80
CA GLY A 132 17.72 -12.94 -6.00
C GLY A 132 16.46 -12.10 -6.18
N ASP A 133 16.64 -10.94 -6.81
CA ASP A 133 15.56 -10.01 -7.10
C ASP A 133 14.80 -10.42 -8.37
N PHE A 134 13.48 -10.28 -8.34
CA PHE A 134 12.62 -10.41 -9.50
C PHE A 134 12.18 -9.03 -9.98
N THR A 135 12.74 -8.62 -11.12
CA THR A 135 12.58 -7.27 -11.69
C THR A 135 11.87 -7.34 -13.04
N LEU A 136 10.76 -6.61 -13.13
CA LEU A 136 10.04 -6.32 -14.37
C LEU A 136 10.02 -4.80 -14.55
N SER A 137 10.69 -4.29 -15.58
CA SER A 137 10.76 -2.85 -15.83
C SER A 137 10.50 -2.48 -17.28
N SER A 138 9.71 -1.42 -17.48
CA SER A 138 9.50 -0.80 -18.80
C SER A 138 8.88 -1.74 -19.84
N LEU A 139 7.99 -2.64 -19.43
CA LEU A 139 7.36 -3.63 -20.31
C LEU A 139 5.97 -3.15 -20.74
N THR A 140 5.92 -2.26 -21.72
CA THR A 140 4.67 -1.54 -22.07
C THR A 140 3.58 -2.42 -22.70
N SER A 141 3.94 -3.60 -23.19
CA SER A 141 3.03 -4.58 -23.78
C SER A 141 2.68 -5.73 -22.83
N LEU A 142 3.28 -5.82 -21.64
CA LEU A 142 3.08 -6.96 -20.75
C LEU A 142 1.68 -6.88 -20.10
N VAL A 143 0.85 -7.88 -20.38
CA VAL A 143 -0.54 -7.97 -19.90
C VAL A 143 -0.65 -8.93 -18.71
N THR A 144 0.11 -10.03 -18.73
CA THR A 144 -0.06 -11.14 -17.78
C THR A 144 1.28 -11.69 -17.28
N VAL A 145 1.37 -11.91 -15.98
CA VAL A 145 2.42 -12.66 -15.30
C VAL A 145 1.80 -13.90 -14.66
N GLU A 146 2.28 -15.09 -15.01
CA GLU A 146 1.78 -16.37 -14.48
C GLU A 146 2.88 -17.14 -13.76
N LEU A 147 2.86 -17.10 -12.43
CA LEU A 147 3.84 -17.73 -11.54
C LEU A 147 3.11 -18.46 -10.39
N PRO A 148 2.20 -19.40 -10.66
CA PRO A 148 1.30 -19.99 -9.65
C PRO A 148 2.02 -20.76 -8.54
N THR A 149 3.30 -21.12 -8.72
CA THR A 149 4.08 -21.94 -7.78
C THR A 149 5.19 -21.17 -7.06
N ILE A 150 5.37 -19.87 -7.34
CA ILE A 150 6.47 -19.10 -6.75
C ILE A 150 6.27 -18.92 -5.25
N SER A 151 7.11 -19.58 -4.46
CA SER A 151 7.01 -19.57 -3.00
C SER A 151 7.90 -18.52 -2.36
N HIS A 152 8.97 -18.11 -3.03
CA HIS A 152 10.01 -17.27 -2.42
C HIS A 152 10.74 -16.40 -3.45
N VAL A 153 10.91 -15.12 -3.13
CA VAL A 153 11.76 -14.16 -3.84
C VAL A 153 12.47 -13.24 -2.85
N ASN A 154 13.69 -12.75 -3.14
CA ASN A 154 14.34 -11.78 -2.24
C ASN A 154 13.67 -10.39 -2.34
N SER A 155 13.45 -9.88 -3.55
CA SER A 155 12.67 -8.65 -3.81
C SER A 155 11.80 -8.80 -5.04
N LEU A 156 10.66 -8.10 -5.05
CA LEU A 156 9.77 -7.96 -6.19
C LEU A 156 9.73 -6.47 -6.61
N THR A 157 10.27 -6.17 -7.79
CA THR A 157 10.31 -4.80 -8.34
C THR A 157 9.63 -4.74 -9.70
N TRP A 158 8.39 -4.27 -9.71
CA TRP A 158 7.55 -4.12 -10.89
C TRP A 158 7.31 -2.64 -11.15
N LYS A 159 7.86 -2.12 -12.26
CA LYS A 159 7.83 -0.69 -12.59
C LYS A 159 7.50 -0.48 -14.05
N VAL A 160 6.63 0.49 -14.33
CA VAL A 160 6.29 0.88 -15.72
C VAL A 160 5.75 -0.33 -16.50
N LEU A 161 4.62 -0.87 -16.03
CA LEU A 161 3.90 -2.01 -16.62
C LEU A 161 2.45 -1.59 -16.94
N PRO A 162 2.24 -0.57 -17.79
CA PRO A 162 0.99 0.20 -17.86
C PRO A 162 -0.25 -0.61 -18.23
N ILE A 163 -0.11 -1.80 -18.81
CA ILE A 163 -1.23 -2.68 -19.17
C ILE A 163 -1.21 -4.04 -18.46
N LEU A 164 -0.31 -4.24 -17.49
CA LEU A 164 -0.30 -5.44 -16.64
C LEU A 164 -1.57 -5.42 -15.80
N SER A 165 -2.52 -6.27 -16.15
CA SER A 165 -3.84 -6.34 -15.50
C SER A 165 -4.05 -7.63 -14.71
N GLN A 166 -3.18 -8.63 -14.93
CA GLN A 166 -3.26 -9.91 -14.24
C GLN A 166 -1.87 -10.37 -13.80
N ALA A 167 -1.73 -10.65 -12.51
CA ALA A 167 -0.61 -11.36 -11.93
C ALA A 167 -1.17 -12.56 -11.16
N ASP A 168 -0.80 -13.76 -11.59
CA ASP A 168 -1.12 -15.01 -10.89
C ASP A 168 0.07 -15.36 -9.99
N LEU A 169 -0.04 -14.94 -8.73
CA LEU A 169 0.91 -15.23 -7.65
C LEU A 169 0.17 -16.03 -6.56
N PRO A 170 0.86 -16.95 -5.86
CA PRO A 170 0.27 -17.61 -4.72
C PRO A 170 0.20 -16.65 -3.52
N LYS A 171 -0.86 -16.77 -2.73
CA LYS A 171 -1.14 -15.91 -1.57
C LYS A 171 -0.14 -16.04 -0.43
N ASP A 172 0.65 -17.10 -0.44
CA ASP A 172 1.64 -17.43 0.58
C ASP A 172 3.07 -17.20 0.11
N ILE A 173 3.28 -16.48 -1.01
CA ILE A 173 4.60 -16.04 -1.44
C ILE A 173 5.32 -15.28 -0.31
N ILE A 174 6.58 -15.62 -0.12
CA ILE A 174 7.49 -14.93 0.80
C ILE A 174 8.35 -13.95 -0.01
N VAL A 175 8.42 -12.70 0.46
CA VAL A 175 9.32 -11.67 -0.07
C VAL A 175 10.19 -11.16 1.09
N ASP A 176 11.51 -11.30 0.98
CA ASP A 176 12.42 -11.00 2.11
C ASP A 176 12.67 -9.51 2.34
N LYS A 177 12.74 -8.72 1.26
CA LYS A 177 13.20 -7.33 1.33
C LYS A 177 12.20 -6.33 0.80
N ASN A 178 11.99 -6.27 -0.51
CA ASN A 178 11.30 -5.14 -1.13
C ASN A 178 10.12 -5.60 -1.97
N ILE A 179 8.99 -4.91 -1.80
CA ILE A 179 7.83 -5.00 -2.67
C ILE A 179 7.61 -3.61 -3.25
N ILE A 180 7.89 -3.47 -4.54
CA ILE A 180 7.70 -2.23 -5.28
C ILE A 180 6.82 -2.53 -6.48
N ILE A 181 5.60 -1.97 -6.49
CA ILE A 181 4.64 -2.15 -7.59
C ILE A 181 4.18 -0.76 -8.04
N SER A 182 4.62 -0.37 -9.22
CA SER A 182 4.45 0.99 -9.73
C SER A 182 4.07 1.03 -11.19
N ASP A 183 3.16 1.95 -11.53
CA ASP A 183 2.69 2.21 -12.91
C ASP A 183 2.11 0.94 -13.57
N THR A 184 1.25 0.20 -12.85
CA THR A 184 0.57 -1.00 -13.36
C THR A 184 -0.93 -0.78 -13.57
N SER A 185 -1.58 -1.73 -14.26
CA SER A 185 -3.04 -1.80 -14.39
C SER A 185 -3.69 -2.87 -13.51
N LEU A 186 -2.99 -3.34 -12.48
CA LEU A 186 -3.53 -4.30 -11.52
C LEU A 186 -4.70 -3.68 -10.76
N SER A 187 -5.74 -4.47 -10.52
CA SER A 187 -6.93 -4.03 -9.79
C SER A 187 -6.88 -4.33 -8.29
N ASN A 188 -6.08 -5.32 -7.90
CA ASN A 188 -5.96 -5.75 -6.51
C ASN A 188 -4.57 -6.34 -6.23
N ILE A 189 -4.17 -6.29 -4.96
CA ILE A 189 -3.01 -7.00 -4.40
C ILE A 189 -3.53 -7.76 -3.18
N ASN A 190 -3.53 -9.09 -3.25
CA ASN A 190 -3.99 -9.97 -2.18
C ASN A 190 -2.99 -11.10 -1.88
N ASP A 191 -1.81 -11.05 -2.51
CA ASP A 191 -0.87 -12.17 -2.60
C ASP A 191 0.07 -12.25 -1.40
N PHE A 192 0.22 -11.18 -0.63
CA PHE A 192 1.24 -11.07 0.41
C PHE A 192 0.69 -11.45 1.80
N GLN A 193 0.20 -12.69 1.97
CA GLN A 193 -0.43 -13.15 3.22
C GLN A 193 0.52 -13.87 4.19
N SER A 194 1.71 -14.29 3.75
CA SER A 194 2.70 -15.00 4.57
C SER A 194 3.95 -14.18 4.91
N ILE A 195 3.90 -12.87 4.63
CA ILE A 195 5.04 -11.98 4.83
C ILE A 195 5.00 -11.41 6.25
N LYS A 196 6.09 -11.62 7.01
CA LYS A 196 6.24 -11.04 8.34
C LYS A 196 6.84 -9.65 8.29
N ASP A 197 7.96 -9.53 7.60
CA ASP A 197 8.74 -8.30 7.56
C ASP A 197 9.24 -8.01 6.15
N VAL A 198 9.28 -6.73 5.80
CA VAL A 198 9.90 -6.20 4.59
C VAL A 198 10.66 -4.92 4.94
N GLU A 199 11.63 -4.57 4.13
CA GLU A 199 12.30 -3.27 4.18
C GLU A 199 11.45 -2.18 3.51
N ILE A 200 11.02 -2.41 2.27
CA ILE A 200 10.21 -1.45 1.51
C ILE A 200 8.91 -2.11 1.07
N PHE A 201 7.79 -1.44 1.36
CA PHE A 201 6.48 -1.72 0.77
C PHE A 201 5.99 -0.45 0.09
N ASN A 202 6.19 -0.36 -1.22
CA ASN A 202 5.88 0.84 -2.00
C ASN A 202 4.97 0.50 -3.19
N VAL A 203 3.71 0.93 -3.09
CA VAL A 203 2.69 0.70 -4.12
C VAL A 203 2.15 2.04 -4.58
N ASN A 204 2.49 2.43 -5.80
CA ASN A 204 2.17 3.76 -6.29
C ASN A 204 1.83 3.83 -7.79
N ASN A 205 1.13 4.88 -8.22
CA ASN A 205 0.78 5.11 -9.62
C ASN A 205 -0.03 3.96 -10.28
N ASN A 206 -0.74 3.14 -9.49
CA ASN A 206 -1.59 2.08 -10.01
C ASN A 206 -3.04 2.56 -10.09
N ARG A 207 -3.39 3.26 -11.17
CA ARG A 207 -4.67 4.00 -11.30
C ARG A 207 -5.94 3.15 -11.17
N PHE A 208 -5.83 1.83 -11.36
CA PHE A 208 -6.95 0.89 -11.29
C PHE A 208 -6.92 0.03 -10.02
N LEU A 209 -5.91 0.20 -9.15
CA LEU A 209 -5.72 -0.62 -7.97
C LEU A 209 -6.67 -0.18 -6.86
N GLU A 210 -7.74 -0.94 -6.65
CA GLU A 210 -8.83 -0.66 -5.72
C GLU A 210 -8.66 -1.36 -4.37
N THR A 211 -7.82 -2.40 -4.27
CA THR A 211 -7.63 -3.11 -2.99
C THR A 211 -6.18 -3.52 -2.79
N ILE A 212 -5.67 -3.25 -1.59
CA ILE A 212 -4.42 -3.83 -1.08
C ILE A 212 -4.74 -4.50 0.24
N LYS A 213 -4.58 -5.83 0.30
CA LYS A 213 -4.72 -6.61 1.53
C LYS A 213 -3.49 -7.47 1.76
N THR A 214 -2.85 -7.31 2.91
CA THR A 214 -1.64 -8.05 3.25
C THR A 214 -1.51 -8.27 4.75
N ASN A 215 -0.77 -9.32 5.13
CA ASN A 215 -0.49 -9.65 6.52
C ASN A 215 0.90 -9.21 6.99
N VAL A 216 1.57 -8.31 6.25
CA VAL A 216 2.85 -7.73 6.67
C VAL A 216 2.75 -7.20 8.11
N GLU A 217 3.61 -7.70 8.99
CA GLU A 217 3.64 -7.31 10.41
C GLU A 217 4.58 -6.11 10.64
N THR A 218 5.67 -6.01 9.90
CA THR A 218 6.68 -4.95 10.06
C THR A 218 7.22 -4.44 8.73
N VAL A 219 7.27 -3.10 8.57
CA VAL A 219 7.99 -2.44 7.47
C VAL A 219 9.18 -1.66 8.04
N ARG A 220 10.41 -2.12 7.78
CA ARG A 220 11.64 -1.60 8.40
C ARG A 220 12.21 -0.32 7.79
N GLY A 221 11.77 0.05 6.60
CA GLY A 221 12.26 1.23 5.88
C GLY A 221 11.12 2.17 5.51
N GLN A 222 10.35 1.81 4.48
CA GLN A 222 9.32 2.69 3.94
C GLN A 222 8.04 1.93 3.60
N LEU A 223 6.92 2.35 4.19
CA LEU A 223 5.57 2.02 3.75
C LEU A 223 4.99 3.24 3.03
N SER A 224 4.80 3.13 1.71
CA SER A 224 4.36 4.24 0.85
C SER A 224 3.24 3.80 -0.07
N ILE A 225 2.06 4.39 0.13
CA ILE A 225 0.86 4.12 -0.66
C ILE A 225 0.33 5.46 -1.19
N HIS A 226 0.44 5.71 -2.49
CA HIS A 226 -0.04 6.97 -3.09
C HIS A 226 -0.34 6.83 -4.57
N ALA A 227 -1.12 7.76 -5.14
CA ALA A 227 -1.41 7.79 -6.57
C ALA A 227 -1.98 6.47 -7.15
N ASN A 228 -2.70 5.69 -6.33
CA ASN A 228 -3.42 4.49 -6.78
C ASN A 228 -4.86 4.86 -7.18
N SER A 229 -5.78 3.89 -7.27
CA SER A 229 -7.21 4.23 -7.43
C SER A 229 -7.67 5.11 -6.29
N ARG A 230 -8.54 6.09 -6.58
CA ARG A 230 -9.21 6.88 -5.55
C ARG A 230 -10.15 6.06 -4.68
N GLU A 231 -10.58 4.90 -5.17
CA GLU A 231 -11.39 3.94 -4.42
C GLU A 231 -10.54 2.95 -3.62
N LEU A 232 -9.21 3.14 -3.53
CA LEU A 232 -8.32 2.20 -2.87
C LEU A 232 -8.72 1.96 -1.41
N GLU A 233 -8.93 0.69 -1.07
CA GLU A 233 -9.07 0.17 0.28
C GLU A 233 -7.76 -0.50 0.71
N LEU A 234 -7.13 0.02 1.77
CA LEU A 234 -5.89 -0.50 2.34
C LEU A 234 -6.17 -1.27 3.63
N GLU A 235 -5.92 -2.58 3.60
CA GLU A 235 -6.04 -3.49 4.74
C GLU A 235 -4.69 -4.11 5.11
N MET A 236 -4.14 -3.71 6.26
CA MET A 236 -2.95 -4.36 6.84
C MET A 236 -3.23 -4.74 8.31
N PRO A 237 -4.11 -5.72 8.56
CA PRO A 237 -4.60 -6.05 9.89
C PRO A 237 -3.50 -6.43 10.88
N TYR A 238 -2.37 -6.96 10.42
CA TYR A 238 -1.29 -7.44 11.28
C TYR A 238 -0.12 -6.47 11.39
N LEU A 239 -0.16 -5.32 10.72
CA LEU A 239 0.92 -4.34 10.77
C LEU A 239 1.04 -3.79 12.19
N GLN A 240 2.17 -4.05 12.85
CA GLN A 240 2.47 -3.61 14.21
C GLN A 240 3.47 -2.46 14.24
N ASN A 241 4.45 -2.47 13.33
CA ASN A 241 5.54 -1.52 13.30
C ASN A 241 5.81 -1.03 11.87
N ALA A 242 5.98 0.27 11.71
CA ALA A 242 6.51 0.85 10.48
C ALA A 242 7.66 1.80 10.81
N GLU A 243 8.70 1.81 9.98
CA GLU A 243 9.77 2.80 10.13
C GLU A 243 9.29 4.16 9.66
N ASN A 244 8.75 4.25 8.44
CA ASN A 244 8.11 5.44 7.88
C ASN A 244 6.80 5.02 7.20
N LEU A 245 5.73 5.81 7.38
CA LEU A 245 4.42 5.54 6.83
C LEU A 245 3.87 6.78 6.12
N THR A 246 3.57 6.64 4.83
CA THR A 246 2.85 7.66 4.05
C THR A 246 1.68 7.01 3.32
N VAL A 247 0.47 7.52 3.54
CA VAL A 247 -0.74 7.10 2.83
C VAL A 247 -1.42 8.33 2.23
N ARG A 248 -1.63 8.29 0.91
CA ARG A 248 -2.27 9.37 0.14
C ARG A 248 -3.36 8.89 -0.79
N ASP A 249 -4.31 9.77 -1.09
CA ASP A 249 -5.35 9.57 -2.10
C ASP A 249 -6.18 8.28 -1.90
N THR A 250 -6.31 7.80 -0.66
CA THR A 250 -6.88 6.48 -0.34
C THR A 250 -8.30 6.60 0.22
N ARG A 251 -9.19 5.66 -0.13
CA ARG A 251 -10.61 5.66 0.26
C ARG A 251 -10.85 5.19 1.68
N SER A 252 -10.12 4.17 2.12
CA SER A 252 -10.19 3.60 3.47
C SER A 252 -8.84 3.02 3.88
N VAL A 253 -8.54 3.09 5.18
CA VAL A 253 -7.31 2.56 5.76
C VAL A 253 -7.67 1.78 7.02
N TRP A 254 -7.22 0.52 7.10
CA TRP A 254 -7.45 -0.35 8.23
C TRP A 254 -6.13 -0.91 8.77
N LEU A 255 -5.65 -0.31 9.86
CA LEU A 255 -4.37 -0.61 10.52
C LEU A 255 -4.58 -0.85 12.04
N PRO A 256 -5.47 -1.77 12.43
CA PRO A 256 -5.98 -1.89 13.81
C PRO A 256 -4.90 -2.27 14.83
N ASN A 257 -3.82 -2.92 14.40
CA ASN A 257 -2.74 -3.38 15.25
C ASN A 257 -1.48 -2.52 15.18
N LEU A 258 -1.51 -1.38 14.48
CA LEU A 258 -0.33 -0.52 14.36
C LEU A 258 -0.03 0.14 15.71
N GLN A 259 1.12 -0.20 16.31
CA GLN A 259 1.51 0.27 17.64
C GLN A 259 2.58 1.36 17.59
N ARG A 260 3.44 1.34 16.57
CA ARG A 260 4.62 2.21 16.52
C ARG A 260 4.97 2.64 15.10
N VAL A 261 5.27 3.92 14.94
CA VAL A 261 5.97 4.47 13.78
C VAL A 261 7.27 5.14 14.24
N ASN A 262 8.43 4.73 13.71
CA ASN A 262 9.73 5.20 14.25
C ASN A 262 10.15 6.56 13.72
N THR A 263 9.77 6.91 12.50
CA THR A 263 10.05 8.21 11.88
C THR A 263 8.72 8.90 11.61
N ASN A 264 8.38 9.19 10.36
CA ASN A 264 7.23 9.99 10.01
C ASN A 264 5.99 9.12 9.76
N MET A 265 4.83 9.67 10.11
CA MET A 265 3.52 9.11 9.82
C MET A 265 2.66 10.19 9.18
N GLU A 266 2.29 10.01 7.92
CA GLU A 266 1.56 11.02 7.15
C GLU A 266 0.35 10.44 6.44
N PHE A 267 -0.80 11.07 6.66
CA PHE A 267 -2.05 10.83 5.93
C PHE A 267 -2.42 12.10 5.17
N ILE A 268 -2.31 12.08 3.85
CA ILE A 268 -2.41 13.26 2.99
C ILE A 268 -3.49 13.07 1.93
N GLU A 269 -4.41 14.03 1.78
CA GLU A 269 -5.39 14.05 0.67
C GLU A 269 -6.25 12.77 0.58
N ASN A 270 -6.54 12.09 1.70
CA ASN A 270 -7.37 10.89 1.70
C ASN A 270 -8.87 11.21 1.71
N LEU A 271 -9.67 10.21 1.31
CA LEU A 271 -11.11 10.32 1.15
C LEU A 271 -11.91 9.63 2.27
N PHE A 272 -11.23 8.98 3.22
CA PHE A 272 -11.89 8.38 4.38
C PHE A 272 -12.49 9.44 5.31
N ALA A 273 -13.62 9.08 5.92
CA ALA A 273 -14.31 9.92 6.89
C ALA A 273 -13.81 9.64 8.33
N ASP A 274 -13.31 8.44 8.56
CA ASP A 274 -12.90 7.92 9.87
C ASP A 274 -11.49 7.34 9.76
N LEU A 275 -10.66 7.58 10.79
CA LEU A 275 -9.36 6.93 10.94
C LEU A 275 -9.15 6.51 12.40
N ASP A 276 -9.24 5.20 12.64
CA ASP A 276 -9.00 4.59 13.95
C ASP A 276 -7.58 4.03 14.03
N LEU A 277 -6.75 4.66 14.86
CA LEU A 277 -5.41 4.25 15.21
C LEU A 277 -5.27 4.15 16.74
N SER A 278 -6.31 3.66 17.40
CA SER A 278 -6.37 3.50 18.86
C SER A 278 -5.28 2.57 19.43
N SER A 279 -4.67 1.69 18.63
CA SER A 279 -3.52 0.88 19.05
C SER A 279 -2.18 1.62 19.03
N LEU A 280 -2.09 2.77 18.34
CA LEU A 280 -0.85 3.51 18.15
C LEU A 280 -0.43 4.19 19.46
N LYS A 281 0.83 3.99 19.85
CA LYS A 281 1.39 4.49 21.12
C LYS A 281 2.47 5.54 20.93
N PHE A 282 3.19 5.50 19.80
CA PHE A 282 4.41 6.27 19.58
C PHE A 282 4.62 6.63 18.11
N VAL A 283 5.00 7.89 17.85
CA VAL A 283 5.54 8.37 16.58
C VAL A 283 6.89 9.04 16.84
N GLY A 284 7.97 8.52 16.25
CA GLY A 284 9.33 9.00 16.52
C GLY A 284 9.77 10.21 15.68
N GLY A 285 8.99 10.57 14.67
CA GLY A 285 9.16 11.76 13.83
C GLY A 285 7.89 12.59 13.79
N THR A 286 7.58 13.15 12.63
CA THR A 286 6.39 13.99 12.44
C THR A 286 5.14 13.16 12.24
N LEU A 287 4.05 13.52 12.93
CA LEU A 287 2.71 13.03 12.67
C LEU A 287 1.93 14.09 11.89
N GLY A 288 1.53 13.78 10.66
CA GLY A 288 0.81 14.68 9.76
C GLY A 288 -0.54 14.13 9.32
N ILE A 289 -1.61 14.90 9.58
CA ILE A 289 -2.97 14.67 9.08
C ILE A 289 -3.35 15.88 8.21
N ILE A 290 -3.19 15.74 6.90
CA ILE A 290 -3.11 16.87 5.96
C ILE A 290 -4.15 16.71 4.85
N ASP A 291 -4.96 17.74 4.60
CA ASP A 291 -5.87 17.83 3.45
C ASP A 291 -6.88 16.66 3.33
N ASN A 292 -7.22 15.97 4.41
CA ASN A 292 -8.23 14.91 4.41
C ASN A 292 -9.62 15.54 4.57
N SER A 293 -10.15 16.11 3.49
CA SER A 293 -11.34 16.96 3.52
C SER A 293 -12.61 16.29 4.06
N ASN A 294 -12.74 14.96 3.91
CA ASN A 294 -13.86 14.18 4.42
C ASN A 294 -13.71 13.73 5.89
N LEU A 295 -12.52 13.87 6.47
CA LEU A 295 -12.20 13.36 7.80
C LEU A 295 -12.99 14.13 8.87
N HIS A 296 -13.72 13.39 9.69
CA HIS A 296 -14.47 13.93 10.84
C HIS A 296 -14.12 13.20 12.15
N ASN A 297 -13.89 11.89 12.10
CA ASN A 297 -13.51 11.11 13.28
C ASN A 297 -12.06 10.64 13.18
N LEU A 298 -11.29 10.88 14.25
CA LEU A 298 -9.90 10.51 14.35
C LEU A 298 -9.64 9.94 15.75
N ASP A 299 -9.02 8.77 15.86
CA ASP A 299 -8.62 8.20 17.16
C ASP A 299 -7.11 7.95 17.23
N PHE A 300 -6.43 8.79 18.02
CA PHE A 300 -5.04 8.63 18.45
C PHE A 300 -4.93 8.65 19.98
N ASN A 301 -5.98 8.23 20.68
CA ASN A 301 -6.12 8.46 22.12
C ASN A 301 -5.01 7.82 22.96
N ASN A 302 -4.35 6.79 22.44
CA ASN A 302 -3.26 6.08 23.10
C ASN A 302 -1.86 6.56 22.71
N VAL A 303 -1.73 7.52 21.79
CA VAL A 303 -0.44 8.13 21.45
C VAL A 303 0.03 8.95 22.65
N THR A 304 1.20 8.60 23.17
CA THR A 304 1.78 9.27 24.34
C THR A 304 2.86 10.28 23.96
N GLU A 305 3.56 10.04 22.85
CA GLU A 305 4.68 10.83 22.40
C GLU A 305 4.71 10.94 20.87
N VAL A 306 4.92 12.17 20.40
CA VAL A 306 5.32 12.50 19.04
C VAL A 306 6.68 13.19 19.14
N GLN A 307 7.77 12.53 18.75
CA GLN A 307 9.12 13.08 18.96
C GLN A 307 9.49 14.16 17.92
N GLY A 308 8.81 14.21 16.77
CA GLY A 308 8.91 15.29 15.79
C GLY A 308 7.76 16.30 15.90
N GLY A 309 7.32 16.83 14.75
CA GLY A 309 6.21 17.79 14.67
C GLY A 309 4.84 17.12 14.74
N LEU A 310 3.82 17.87 15.14
CA LEU A 310 2.42 17.44 15.07
C LEU A 310 1.66 18.40 14.17
N MET A 311 1.20 17.89 13.03
CA MET A 311 0.54 18.66 11.98
C MET A 311 -0.89 18.16 11.76
N VAL A 312 -1.88 19.04 11.91
CA VAL A 312 -3.28 18.77 11.56
C VAL A 312 -3.77 19.95 10.73
N THR A 313 -3.80 19.78 9.42
CA THR A 313 -4.00 20.88 8.47
C THR A 313 -5.07 20.56 7.45
N ASN A 314 -5.96 21.52 7.20
CA ASN A 314 -6.97 21.51 6.14
C ASN A 314 -7.93 20.30 6.15
N ASN A 315 -8.21 19.74 7.33
CA ASN A 315 -9.26 18.74 7.51
C ASN A 315 -10.59 19.45 7.79
N ILE A 316 -11.24 19.96 6.75
CA ILE A 316 -12.33 20.95 6.85
C ILE A 316 -13.59 20.48 7.60
N ASN A 317 -13.82 19.17 7.67
CA ASN A 317 -14.96 18.57 8.37
C ASN A 317 -14.64 18.22 9.84
N MET A 318 -13.41 18.48 10.30
CA MET A 318 -12.99 18.22 11.67
C MET A 318 -13.37 19.41 12.57
N GLU A 319 -14.43 19.25 13.36
CA GLU A 319 -14.94 20.34 14.22
C GLU A 319 -14.05 20.65 15.42
N LYS A 320 -13.28 19.67 15.91
CA LYS A 320 -12.41 19.77 17.09
C LYS A 320 -11.17 18.89 16.91
N ILE A 321 -10.08 19.29 17.57
CA ILE A 321 -8.87 18.46 17.71
C ILE A 321 -8.81 17.93 19.14
N ASP A 322 -9.45 16.80 19.41
CA ASP A 322 -9.59 16.16 20.74
C ASP A 322 -9.21 14.66 20.73
N CYS A 323 -8.56 14.21 19.66
CA CYS A 323 -8.20 12.83 19.37
C CYS A 323 -6.88 12.37 20.02
N PHE A 324 -6.23 13.20 20.85
CA PHE A 324 -4.92 12.96 21.46
C PHE A 324 -4.97 12.94 23.00
N LYS A 325 -5.88 12.14 23.57
CA LYS A 325 -6.15 12.14 25.02
C LYS A 325 -4.95 11.75 25.88
N SER A 326 -4.02 10.91 25.40
CA SER A 326 -2.85 10.49 26.21
C SER A 326 -1.55 11.22 25.85
N LEU A 327 -1.58 12.18 24.92
CA LEU A 327 -0.37 12.83 24.41
C LEU A 327 0.28 13.69 25.50
N LYS A 328 1.56 13.42 25.80
CA LYS A 328 2.34 14.11 26.83
C LYS A 328 3.41 15.03 26.27
N LEU A 329 3.98 14.65 25.13
CA LEU A 329 5.16 15.28 24.54
C LEU A 329 5.01 15.45 23.02
N VAL A 330 5.30 16.65 22.54
CA VAL A 330 5.65 16.95 21.15
C VAL A 330 7.10 17.44 21.12
N GLY A 331 7.99 16.67 20.51
CA GLY A 331 9.42 17.00 20.46
C GLY A 331 9.80 18.07 19.43
N GLY A 332 8.90 18.37 18.49
CA GLY A 332 9.00 19.45 17.52
C GLY A 332 7.96 20.55 17.73
N ALA A 333 7.50 21.13 16.61
CA ALA A 333 6.47 22.16 16.59
C ALA A 333 5.06 21.57 16.40
N ILE A 334 4.06 22.29 16.91
CA ILE A 334 2.66 22.06 16.58
C ILE A 334 2.26 23.00 15.44
N TYR A 335 1.59 22.46 14.43
CA TYR A 335 1.03 23.23 13.32
C TYR A 335 -0.40 22.77 13.04
N PHE A 336 -1.37 23.56 13.49
CA PHE A 336 -2.79 23.33 13.29
C PHE A 336 -3.37 24.40 12.38
N GLU A 337 -4.02 23.98 11.31
CA GLU A 337 -4.70 24.86 10.36
C GLU A 337 -6.04 24.27 9.92
N GLY A 338 -7.14 25.01 9.99
CA GLY A 338 -8.43 24.51 9.52
C GLY A 338 -9.64 25.32 9.95
N THR A 339 -10.75 24.63 10.16
CA THR A 339 -12.07 25.17 10.53
C THR A 339 -12.50 24.81 11.95
N PHE A 340 -11.66 24.06 12.69
CA PHE A 340 -11.96 23.58 14.03
C PHE A 340 -12.27 24.73 15.01
N THR A 341 -13.17 24.45 15.95
CA THR A 341 -13.65 25.39 16.98
C THR A 341 -12.91 25.24 18.29
N ASP A 342 -12.28 24.08 18.53
CA ASP A 342 -11.59 23.80 19.78
C ASP A 342 -10.43 22.80 19.63
N THR A 343 -9.54 22.83 20.61
CA THR A 343 -8.43 21.89 20.79
C THR A 343 -8.42 21.38 22.24
N ASP A 344 -8.30 20.07 22.43
CA ASP A 344 -8.23 19.44 23.76
C ASP A 344 -7.03 18.48 23.89
N PHE A 345 -6.18 18.75 24.88
CA PHE A 345 -4.94 18.04 25.14
C PHE A 345 -4.69 17.91 26.66
N PRO A 346 -5.49 17.10 27.38
CA PRO A 346 -5.54 17.13 28.84
C PRO A 346 -4.20 16.76 29.53
N TYR A 347 -3.40 15.91 28.88
CA TYR A 347 -2.12 15.43 29.41
C TYR A 347 -0.89 16.02 28.73
N LEU A 348 -1.05 16.93 27.76
CA LEU A 348 0.10 17.55 27.09
C LEU A 348 0.86 18.42 28.10
N ARG A 349 2.15 18.14 28.27
CA ARG A 349 3.02 18.84 29.23
C ARG A 349 4.14 19.60 28.56
N LEU A 350 4.60 19.15 27.39
CA LEU A 350 5.77 19.71 26.75
C LEU A 350 5.64 19.74 25.23
N VAL A 351 5.90 20.92 24.65
CA VAL A 351 6.18 21.13 23.23
C VAL A 351 7.54 21.81 23.14
N LYS A 352 8.54 21.17 22.56
CA LYS A 352 9.91 21.72 22.50
C LYS A 352 10.11 22.76 21.39
N GLY A 353 9.19 22.86 20.44
CA GLY A 353 9.23 23.81 19.33
C GLY A 353 8.31 25.01 19.53
N SER A 354 7.70 25.46 18.44
CA SER A 354 6.67 26.52 18.43
C SER A 354 5.27 25.90 18.30
N ALA A 355 4.22 26.68 18.58
CA ALA A 355 2.84 26.28 18.31
C ALA A 355 2.17 27.30 17.40
N PHE A 356 1.77 26.85 16.22
CA PHE A 356 1.00 27.62 15.25
C PHE A 356 -0.40 27.04 15.20
N VAL A 357 -1.40 27.82 15.59
CA VAL A 357 -2.80 27.41 15.65
C VAL A 357 -3.61 28.43 14.88
N LYS A 358 -4.15 28.04 13.73
CA LYS A 358 -4.88 28.92 12.84
C LYS A 358 -6.21 28.29 12.48
N THR A 359 -7.31 28.96 12.82
CA THR A 359 -8.64 28.52 12.43
C THR A 359 -9.44 29.68 11.84
N THR A 360 -10.35 29.37 10.93
CA THR A 360 -11.33 30.31 10.41
C THR A 360 -12.50 30.54 11.36
N SER A 361 -12.67 29.70 12.39
CA SER A 361 -13.73 29.84 13.39
C SER A 361 -13.51 31.03 14.32
N ASN A 362 -14.60 31.70 14.69
CA ASN A 362 -14.60 32.74 15.72
C ASN A 362 -14.74 32.17 17.15
N ASP A 363 -15.13 30.90 17.28
CA ASP A 363 -15.43 30.27 18.57
C ASP A 363 -14.15 29.79 19.30
N MET A 364 -13.04 29.70 18.57
CA MET A 364 -11.77 29.25 19.10
C MET A 364 -11.19 30.23 20.12
N ASN A 365 -11.00 29.73 21.35
CA ASN A 365 -10.42 30.50 22.44
C ASN A 365 -8.90 30.41 22.45
N CYS A 366 -8.23 31.35 21.77
CA CYS A 366 -6.77 31.43 21.73
C CYS A 366 -6.09 31.53 23.11
N ASN A 367 -6.81 31.96 24.17
CA ASN A 367 -6.25 31.99 25.52
C ASN A 367 -5.88 30.61 26.05
N LYS A 368 -6.47 29.52 25.54
CA LYS A 368 -6.04 28.15 25.86
C LYS A 368 -4.57 27.90 25.55
N TRP A 369 -4.05 28.58 24.54
CA TRP A 369 -2.66 28.46 24.10
C TRP A 369 -1.77 29.57 24.65
N VAL A 370 -2.21 30.83 24.62
CA VAL A 370 -1.36 31.99 24.98
C VAL A 370 -1.38 32.35 26.46
N ARG A 371 -2.25 31.77 27.30
CA ARG A 371 -2.29 32.03 28.75
C ARG A 371 -1.86 30.78 29.55
N PRO A 372 -0.62 30.74 30.03
CA PRO A 372 -0.16 29.71 30.96
C PRO A 372 -1.06 29.59 32.19
N GLN A 373 -1.70 28.44 32.41
CA GLN A 373 -2.56 28.24 33.60
C GLN A 373 -1.77 28.22 34.92
N ASN A 374 -0.55 27.67 34.90
CA ASN A 374 0.29 27.50 36.10
C ASN A 374 1.56 28.38 36.07
N GLY A 375 1.49 29.53 35.38
CA GLY A 375 2.61 30.47 35.25
C GLY A 375 3.72 30.06 34.27
N ARG A 376 3.72 28.81 33.77
CA ARG A 376 4.59 28.35 32.68
C ARG A 376 3.76 27.79 31.54
N SER A 377 4.14 28.13 30.30
CA SER A 377 3.52 27.59 29.09
C SER A 377 3.68 26.06 29.04
N ILE A 378 3.07 25.37 28.08
CA ILE A 378 3.48 24.00 27.70
C ILE A 378 4.57 24.02 26.61
N VAL A 379 4.71 25.13 25.89
CA VAL A 379 5.71 25.36 24.85
C VAL A 379 7.01 25.90 25.46
N ARG A 380 8.19 25.46 25.00
CA ARG A 380 9.51 25.85 25.52
C ARG A 380 10.42 26.36 24.40
N GLY A 381 11.03 27.54 24.57
CA GLY A 381 12.06 28.09 23.67
C GLY A 381 11.56 28.62 22.33
N GLY A 382 10.24 28.65 22.10
CA GLY A 382 9.63 29.00 20.82
C GLY A 382 8.58 30.11 20.92
N LYS A 383 7.73 30.16 19.89
CA LYS A 383 6.62 31.13 19.79
C LYS A 383 5.28 30.40 19.76
N ILE A 384 4.27 30.97 20.40
CA ILE A 384 2.88 30.59 20.18
C ILE A 384 2.25 31.66 19.31
N GLN A 385 1.63 31.25 18.21
CA GLN A 385 0.84 32.10 17.34
C GLN A 385 -0.54 31.45 17.17
N CYS A 386 -1.55 32.05 17.80
CA CYS A 386 -2.93 31.62 17.66
C CYS A 386 -3.72 32.65 16.87
N THR A 387 -4.36 32.21 15.80
CA THR A 387 -5.25 33.01 14.97
C THR A 387 -6.63 32.37 14.96
N ALA A 388 -7.61 33.06 15.52
CA ALA A 388 -9.02 32.72 15.43
C ALA A 388 -9.71 33.73 14.52
N SER A 389 -10.09 33.29 13.32
CA SER A 389 -10.65 34.15 12.27
C SER A 389 -9.75 35.36 11.98
N LYS A 390 -10.19 36.57 12.34
CA LYS A 390 -9.45 37.82 12.12
C LYS A 390 -8.60 38.26 13.30
N LYS A 391 -8.59 37.55 14.42
CA LYS A 391 -7.81 37.95 15.60
C LYS A 391 -6.59 37.07 15.75
N GLN A 392 -5.44 37.69 15.95
CA GLN A 392 -4.19 36.98 16.19
C GLN A 392 -3.57 37.41 17.51
N ASN A 393 -3.34 36.42 18.37
CA ASN A 393 -2.60 36.56 19.60
C ASN A 393 -1.29 35.79 19.47
N SER A 394 -0.20 36.38 19.95
CA SER A 394 1.08 35.71 19.92
C SER A 394 1.94 36.05 21.12
N ILE A 395 2.65 35.04 21.62
CA ILE A 395 3.61 35.16 22.71
C ILE A 395 4.94 34.49 22.33
N SER A 396 6.04 35.09 22.78
CA SER A 396 7.39 34.50 22.70
C SER A 396 7.76 33.90 24.07
N LEU A 397 8.49 32.78 24.06
CA LEU A 397 8.78 32.00 25.26
C LEU A 397 10.27 31.70 25.38
N ASP A 398 10.80 31.77 26.60
CA ASP A 398 12.14 31.27 26.91
C ASP A 398 12.18 29.72 27.01
N GLU A 399 13.36 29.15 27.22
CA GLU A 399 13.58 27.70 27.39
C GLU A 399 12.83 27.08 28.58
N ASN A 400 12.41 27.89 29.55
CA ASN A 400 11.65 27.46 30.74
C ASN A 400 10.14 27.62 30.58
N GLY A 401 9.69 28.23 29.48
CA GLY A 401 8.29 28.50 29.18
C GLY A 401 7.75 29.78 29.81
N SER A 402 8.63 30.71 30.21
CA SER A 402 8.28 32.04 30.67
C SER A 402 7.99 32.94 29.48
N VAL A 403 6.95 33.77 29.58
CA VAL A 403 6.58 34.73 28.53
C VAL A 403 7.58 35.88 28.51
N THR A 404 8.21 36.11 27.36
CA THR A 404 9.17 37.21 27.17
C THR A 404 8.55 38.38 26.43
N GLU A 405 7.66 38.10 25.47
CA GLU A 405 6.99 39.11 24.64
C GLU A 405 5.54 38.69 24.38
N THR A 406 4.66 39.66 24.21
CA THR A 406 3.25 39.46 23.86
C THR A 406 2.84 40.46 22.79
N SER A 407 2.09 39.99 21.79
CA SER A 407 1.53 40.81 20.71
C SER A 407 0.11 40.37 20.38
N GLU A 408 -0.73 41.35 20.07
CA GLU A 408 -2.10 41.13 19.61
C GLU A 408 -2.35 42.05 18.42
N ARG A 409 -2.96 41.50 17.36
CA ARG A 409 -3.32 42.28 16.17
C ARG A 409 -4.55 41.72 15.47
N ASP A 410 -5.35 42.63 14.91
CA ASP A 410 -6.42 42.28 13.99
C ASP A 410 -5.84 42.08 12.58
N ILE A 411 -6.08 40.90 12.01
CA ILE A 411 -5.73 40.56 10.64
C ILE A 411 -6.81 41.13 9.71
N SER A 412 -6.49 42.24 9.05
CA SER A 412 -7.27 42.72 7.91
C SER A 412 -7.07 41.78 6.72
N ILE A 413 -8.15 41.16 6.24
CA ILE A 413 -8.15 40.48 4.93
C ILE A 413 -7.82 41.54 3.88
N PRO A 414 -6.85 41.32 2.96
CA PRO A 414 -6.71 42.20 1.80
C PRO A 414 -8.06 42.26 1.10
N LYS A 415 -8.65 43.46 0.98
CA LYS A 415 -9.77 43.63 0.05
C LYS A 415 -9.25 43.14 -1.31
N VAL A 416 -9.84 42.07 -1.84
CA VAL A 416 -9.73 41.81 -3.28
C VAL A 416 -10.40 43.02 -3.92
N VAL A 417 -9.59 43.99 -4.31
CA VAL A 417 -10.03 45.09 -5.16
C VAL A 417 -10.26 44.43 -6.50
N LEU A 418 -11.51 44.06 -6.77
CA LEU A 418 -11.98 43.84 -8.14
C LEU A 418 -11.85 45.19 -8.84
N SER A 419 -10.67 45.45 -9.42
CA SER A 419 -10.49 46.57 -10.33
C SER A 419 -11.37 46.28 -11.55
N ASN A 420 -12.43 47.07 -11.70
CA ASN A 420 -13.25 47.10 -12.90
C ASN A 420 -12.38 47.41 -14.13
N TYR A 421 -11.89 46.38 -14.82
CA TYR A 421 -11.54 46.48 -16.23
C TYR A 421 -12.78 46.15 -17.06
N ALA A 422 -13.78 47.02 -16.95
CA ALA A 422 -14.79 47.15 -17.98
C ALA A 422 -14.29 48.19 -18.99
N SER A 423 -13.65 47.74 -20.07
CA SER A 423 -13.85 48.35 -21.39
C SER A 423 -13.17 47.57 -22.52
N LYS A 424 -14.01 47.18 -23.48
CA LYS A 424 -13.73 46.84 -24.88
C LYS A 424 -12.89 45.59 -25.16
N LEU A 425 -13.58 44.46 -25.32
CA LEU A 425 -13.26 43.53 -26.40
C LEU A 425 -14.55 43.13 -27.11
N THR A 426 -14.75 43.73 -28.28
CA THR A 426 -15.80 43.38 -29.24
C THR A 426 -15.50 42.03 -29.87
N TYR A 427 -16.57 41.27 -30.04
CA TYR A 427 -16.71 39.98 -30.70
C TYR A 427 -16.07 39.96 -32.10
N ARG A 428 -14.78 39.61 -32.22
CA ARG A 428 -14.14 39.07 -33.45
C ARG A 428 -12.69 38.67 -33.17
N ASN A 429 -12.50 37.36 -33.00
CA ASN A 429 -11.30 36.53 -33.25
C ASN A 429 -11.24 35.41 -32.21
N TRP A 430 -12.16 34.48 -32.34
CA TRP A 430 -11.88 33.09 -31.99
C TRP A 430 -11.02 32.48 -33.11
N VAL A 431 -10.21 31.48 -32.76
CA VAL A 431 -9.18 30.79 -33.56
C VAL A 431 -7.78 31.40 -33.45
N ALA A 432 -7.12 31.17 -32.30
CA ALA A 432 -5.69 30.83 -32.20
C ALA A 432 -5.29 30.76 -30.71
N THR A 433 -5.57 29.63 -30.05
CA THR A 433 -4.84 29.04 -28.90
C THR A 433 -5.77 27.99 -28.30
N GLY A 434 -5.53 26.72 -28.64
CA GLY A 434 -6.35 25.58 -28.19
C GLY A 434 -6.20 25.33 -26.70
N LEU A 435 -7.10 25.90 -25.90
CA LEU A 435 -7.37 25.48 -24.52
C LEU A 435 -8.82 25.01 -24.42
N SER A 436 -8.97 23.73 -24.11
CA SER A 436 -10.24 23.01 -24.05
C SER A 436 -11.14 23.50 -22.92
N LEU A 437 -12.43 23.57 -23.22
CA LEU A 437 -13.57 23.89 -22.36
C LEU A 437 -13.77 22.85 -21.25
N VAL A 438 -13.46 23.16 -19.99
CA VAL A 438 -14.12 22.50 -18.82
C VAL A 438 -14.39 23.46 -17.65
N ALA A 439 -13.74 24.62 -17.54
CA ALA A 439 -13.80 25.44 -16.33
C ALA A 439 -15.00 26.42 -16.20
N VAL A 440 -16.07 26.31 -17.00
CA VAL A 440 -17.17 27.31 -17.00
C VAL A 440 -18.44 26.82 -16.26
N ALA A 441 -18.51 25.58 -15.78
CA ALA A 441 -19.77 25.02 -15.30
C ALA A 441 -20.06 25.12 -13.77
N LEU A 442 -19.25 25.76 -12.93
CA LEU A 442 -19.46 25.73 -11.47
C LEU A 442 -19.63 27.09 -10.77
N LEU A 443 -19.89 28.18 -11.51
CA LEU A 443 -20.15 29.51 -10.94
C LEU A 443 -21.59 30.02 -11.17
N HIS A 444 -22.56 29.11 -11.35
CA HIS A 444 -23.98 29.43 -11.31
C HIS A 444 -24.71 28.47 -10.38
N ASN A 445 -24.50 28.64 -9.07
CA ASN A 445 -25.49 28.32 -8.04
C ASN A 445 -24.95 28.86 -6.72
N PHE A 446 -25.46 30.02 -6.31
CA PHE A 446 -25.75 30.47 -4.95
C PHE A 446 -25.93 32.00 -5.02
N VAL A 447 -27.19 32.41 -5.18
CA VAL A 447 -27.70 33.72 -4.76
C VAL A 447 -27.77 33.73 -3.24
#